data_AF-A0A2N3FNS5-F1
#
_entry.id   AF-A0A2N3FNS5-F1
#
_cell.length_a   1.000
_cell.length_b   1.000
_cell.length_c   1.000
_cell.angle_alpha   90.00
_cell.angle_beta   90.00
_cell.angle_gamma   90.00
#
_symmetry.space_group_name_H-M   'P 1'
#
loop_
_entity.id
_entity.type
_entity.pdbx_description
1 polymer ?
#
loop_
_entity_poly.entity_id
_entity_poly.type
_entity_poly.pdbx_seq_one_letter_code
_entity_poly.pdbx_strand_id
1 'polypeptide(L)'
;MPDAKPDLAEALGHLRHAANQLLAEPDPTGQALALASQILDIENLLEELVVEPAWVPAAETAAGSLATAGRLLGRRPDIVPSEVWPALQTVLVEAGDRGHR
;
A
#
# COMPACT_ATOMS: atom_id res chain seq x y z
N MET A 1 -11.03 -18.62 14.38
CA MET A 1 -9.85 -17.76 14.14
C MET A 1 -10.40 -16.39 13.83
N PRO A 2 -10.06 -15.33 14.59
CA PRO A 2 -10.57 -14.00 14.28
C PRO A 2 -10.05 -13.61 12.90
N ASP A 3 -10.92 -12.99 12.10
CA ASP A 3 -10.88 -13.04 10.66
C ASP A 3 -9.53 -12.57 10.06
N ALA A 4 -8.87 -13.46 9.33
CA ALA A 4 -7.63 -13.15 8.59
C ALA A 4 -7.85 -12.24 7.39
N LYS A 5 -9.07 -12.26 6.86
CA LYS A 5 -9.45 -11.59 5.62
C LYS A 5 -9.64 -10.08 5.77
N PRO A 6 -10.21 -9.54 6.88
CA PRO A 6 -10.35 -8.11 7.09
C PRO A 6 -9.03 -7.34 7.15
N ASP A 7 -8.02 -7.80 7.90
CA ASP A 7 -6.73 -7.09 7.97
C ASP A 7 -6.07 -7.01 6.58
N LEU A 8 -6.15 -8.11 5.79
CA LEU A 8 -5.63 -8.14 4.41
C LEU A 8 -6.44 -7.26 3.46
N ALA A 9 -7.77 -7.33 3.53
CA ALA A 9 -8.65 -6.51 2.71
C ALA A 9 -8.44 -5.02 3.00
N GLU A 10 -8.32 -4.65 4.27
CA GLU A 10 -8.05 -3.27 4.69
C GLU A 10 -6.65 -2.81 4.27
N ALA A 11 -5.64 -3.68 4.35
CA ALA A 11 -4.31 -3.39 3.83
C ALA A 11 -4.32 -3.09 2.33
N LEU A 12 -4.99 -3.94 1.54
CA LEU A 12 -5.15 -3.76 0.10
C LEU A 12 -5.95 -2.48 -0.23
N GLY A 13 -6.98 -2.18 0.57
CA GLY A 13 -7.72 -0.92 0.44
C GLY A 13 -6.82 0.30 0.62
N HIS A 14 -5.92 0.26 1.60
CA HIS A 14 -4.94 1.32 1.85
C HIS A 14 -3.86 1.45 0.76
N LEU A 15 -3.38 0.33 0.21
CA LEU A 15 -2.47 0.33 -0.95
C LEU A 15 -3.15 1.01 -2.15
N ARG A 16 -4.38 0.59 -2.46
CA ARG A 16 -5.14 1.13 -3.60
C ARG A 16 -5.44 2.61 -3.43
N HIS A 17 -5.79 3.01 -2.22
CA HIS A 17 -6.02 4.41 -1.89
C HIS A 17 -4.76 5.26 -2.10
N ALA A 18 -3.60 4.79 -1.62
CA ALA A 18 -2.33 5.50 -1.81
C ALA A 18 -1.95 5.64 -3.29
N ALA A 19 -2.06 4.54 -4.06
CA ALA A 19 -1.81 4.56 -5.49
C ALA A 19 -2.72 5.56 -6.22
N ASN A 20 -4.01 5.56 -5.91
CA ASN A 20 -4.96 6.52 -6.51
C ASN A 20 -4.65 7.98 -6.15
N GLN A 21 -4.26 8.26 -4.91
CA GLN A 21 -3.85 9.62 -4.51
C GLN A 21 -2.62 10.08 -5.27
N LEU A 22 -1.61 9.23 -5.42
CA LEU A 22 -0.38 9.53 -6.17
C LEU A 22 -0.64 9.70 -7.66
N LEU A 23 -1.52 8.89 -8.26
CA LEU A 23 -1.92 9.02 -9.67
C LEU A 23 -2.69 10.31 -9.95
N ALA A 24 -3.43 10.81 -8.96
CA ALA A 24 -4.16 12.08 -9.06
C ALA A 24 -3.26 13.30 -8.82
N GLU A 25 -2.04 13.11 -8.32
CA GLU A 25 -1.14 14.20 -7.97
C GLU A 25 -0.47 14.81 -9.22
N PRO A 26 -0.55 16.13 -9.43
CA PRO A 26 0.15 16.78 -10.53
C PRO A 26 1.66 16.82 -10.24
N ASP A 27 2.39 15.83 -10.72
CA ASP A 27 3.85 15.70 -10.54
C ASP A 27 4.59 15.66 -11.90
N PRO A 28 5.17 16.77 -12.37
CA PRO A 28 5.89 16.83 -13.65
C PRO A 28 7.20 16.02 -13.65
N THR A 29 7.69 15.59 -12.48
CA THR A 29 8.90 14.77 -12.37
C THR A 29 8.63 13.30 -12.65
N GLY A 30 7.35 12.87 -12.64
CA GLY A 30 6.95 11.48 -12.78
C GLY A 30 7.19 10.61 -11.54
N GLN A 31 7.70 11.18 -10.43
CA GLN A 31 8.00 10.44 -9.21
C GLN A 31 6.74 9.86 -8.57
N ALA A 32 5.64 10.62 -8.52
CA ALA A 32 4.36 10.12 -8.01
C ALA A 32 3.84 8.92 -8.82
N LEU A 33 3.96 8.96 -10.15
CA LEU A 33 3.59 7.83 -11.02
C LEU A 33 4.49 6.61 -10.80
N ALA A 34 5.80 6.82 -10.67
CA ALA A 34 6.75 5.74 -10.39
C ALA A 34 6.42 5.05 -9.06
N LEU A 35 6.16 5.83 -8.01
CA LEU A 35 5.78 5.31 -6.70
C LEU A 35 4.41 4.59 -6.74
N ALA A 36 3.42 5.16 -7.43
CA ALA A 36 2.12 4.51 -7.63
C ALA A 36 2.27 3.15 -8.33
N SER A 37 3.16 3.06 -9.33
CA SER A 37 3.43 1.80 -10.04
C SER A 37 4.03 0.74 -9.12
N GLN A 38 4.98 1.11 -8.27
CA GLN A 38 5.56 0.19 -7.27
C GLN A 38 4.50 -0.33 -6.28
N ILE A 39 3.55 0.53 -5.88
CA ILE A 39 2.44 0.11 -5.00
C ILE A 39 1.53 -0.90 -5.70
N LEU A 40 1.23 -0.69 -6.99
CA LEU A 40 0.45 -1.63 -7.79
C LEU A 40 1.19 -2.96 -8.02
N ASP A 41 2.52 -2.94 -8.14
CA ASP A 41 3.34 -4.16 -8.19
C ASP A 41 3.22 -4.96 -6.87
N ILE A 42 3.20 -4.27 -5.72
CA ILE A 42 2.95 -4.91 -4.41
C ILE A 42 1.54 -5.52 -4.36
N GLU A 43 0.52 -4.82 -4.86
CA GLU A 43 -0.83 -5.39 -4.95
C GLU A 43 -0.87 -6.64 -5.84
N ASN A 44 -0.15 -6.65 -6.96
CA ASN A 44 -0.05 -7.81 -7.85
C ASN A 44 0.60 -9.01 -7.15
N LEU A 45 1.63 -8.80 -6.31
CA LEU A 45 2.21 -9.85 -5.48
C LEU A 45 1.21 -10.44 -4.47
N LEU A 46 0.20 -9.66 -4.06
CA LEU A 46 -0.83 -10.08 -3.11
C LEU A 46 -2.08 -10.67 -3.80
N GLU A 47 -2.18 -10.64 -5.12
CA GLU A 47 -3.36 -11.10 -5.88
C GLU A 47 -3.66 -12.58 -5.63
N GLU A 48 -2.61 -13.40 -5.44
CA GLU A 48 -2.73 -14.84 -5.13
C GLU A 48 -3.50 -15.13 -3.83
N LEU A 49 -3.65 -14.13 -2.94
CA LEU A 49 -4.40 -14.27 -1.69
C LEU A 49 -5.92 -14.25 -1.91
N VAL A 50 -6.39 -13.88 -3.10
CA VAL A 50 -7.81 -13.83 -3.49
C VAL A 50 -8.64 -13.04 -2.47
N VAL A 51 -8.13 -11.86 -2.10
CA VAL A 51 -8.78 -10.91 -1.19
C VAL A 51 -9.12 -9.65 -1.95
N GLU A 52 -10.38 -9.25 -1.91
CA GLU A 52 -10.83 -7.97 -2.46
C GLU A 52 -10.38 -6.81 -1.56
N PRO A 53 -9.87 -5.70 -2.12
CA PRO A 53 -9.58 -4.50 -1.35
C PRO A 53 -10.83 -3.97 -0.65
N ALA A 54 -10.74 -3.72 0.65
CA ALA A 54 -11.81 -3.07 1.40
C ALA A 54 -11.91 -1.60 1.01
N TRP A 55 -13.12 -1.03 1.12
CA TRP A 55 -13.25 0.42 1.12
C TRP A 55 -12.61 0.99 2.38
N VAL A 56 -11.69 1.94 2.22
CA VAL A 56 -11.06 2.66 3.33
C VAL A 56 -11.47 4.14 3.28
N PRO A 57 -11.66 4.79 4.43
CA PRO A 57 -11.82 6.23 4.48
C PRO A 57 -10.65 6.93 3.82
N ALA A 58 -10.90 8.10 3.22
CA ALA A 58 -9.83 8.88 2.61
C ALA A 58 -8.77 9.23 3.67
N ALA A 59 -7.55 8.76 3.46
CA ALA A 59 -6.41 9.14 4.30
C ALA A 59 -6.02 10.59 3.98
N GLU A 60 -5.49 11.30 4.97
CA GLU A 60 -4.97 12.65 4.78
C GLU A 60 -3.83 12.68 3.75
N THR A 61 -3.02 11.61 3.68
CA THR A 61 -1.89 11.49 2.75
C THR A 61 -1.68 10.05 2.26
N ALA A 62 -1.07 9.92 1.08
CA ALA A 62 -0.69 8.62 0.52
C ALA A 62 0.30 7.88 1.44
N ALA A 63 1.25 8.61 2.03
CA ALA A 63 2.20 8.08 3.01
C ALA A 63 1.51 7.54 4.26
N GLY A 64 0.49 8.24 4.79
CA GLY A 64 -0.30 7.78 5.93
C GLY A 64 -1.09 6.50 5.61
N SER A 65 -1.64 6.41 4.40
CA SER A 65 -2.30 5.20 3.93
C SER A 65 -1.32 4.02 3.80
N LEU A 66 -0.16 4.22 3.18
CA LEU A 66 0.90 3.21 3.05
C LEU A 66 1.41 2.72 4.41
N ALA A 67 1.65 3.64 5.35
CA ALA A 67 2.06 3.28 6.70
C ALA A 67 1.02 2.39 7.40
N THR A 68 -0.27 2.61 7.12
CA THR A 68 -1.36 1.79 7.66
C THR A 68 -1.41 0.41 7.01
N ALA A 69 -1.29 0.34 5.67
CA ALA A 69 -1.15 -0.92 4.96
C ALA A 69 0.01 -1.76 5.51
N GLY A 70 1.19 -1.14 5.71
CA GLY A 70 2.35 -1.86 6.23
C GLY A 70 2.16 -2.42 7.65
N ARG A 71 1.47 -1.69 8.53
CA ARG A 71 1.11 -2.21 9.87
C ARG A 71 0.15 -3.38 9.79
N LEU A 72 -0.84 -3.34 8.90
CA LEU A 72 -1.83 -4.40 8.72
C LEU A 72 -1.21 -5.66 8.13
N LEU A 73 -0.40 -5.53 7.08
CA LEU A 73 0.37 -6.65 6.51
C LEU A 73 1.31 -7.26 7.55
N GLY A 74 1.99 -6.43 8.34
CA GLY A 74 2.90 -6.87 9.41
C GLY A 74 2.23 -7.64 10.55
N ARG A 75 0.89 -7.59 10.69
CA ARG A 75 0.16 -8.48 11.62
C ARG A 75 0.11 -9.91 11.12
N ARG A 76 0.26 -10.13 9.81
CA ARG A 76 0.08 -11.41 9.11
C ARG A 76 1.32 -11.85 8.33
N PRO A 77 2.50 -11.93 8.97
CA PRO A 77 3.71 -12.39 8.29
C PRO A 77 3.63 -13.86 7.85
N ASP A 78 2.66 -14.62 8.36
CA ASP A 78 2.37 -16.01 8.01
C ASP A 78 1.71 -16.19 6.64
N ILE A 79 1.06 -15.14 6.12
CA ILE A 79 0.28 -15.20 4.86
C ILE A 79 0.89 -14.33 3.77
N VAL A 80 1.53 -13.21 4.14
CA VAL A 80 2.07 -12.27 3.16
C VAL A 80 3.34 -12.87 2.49
N PRO A 81 3.40 -12.92 1.15
CA PRO A 81 4.58 -13.40 0.43
C PRO A 81 5.84 -12.64 0.82
N SER A 82 6.98 -13.34 0.92
CA SER A 82 8.24 -12.76 1.40
C SER A 82 8.76 -11.61 0.54
N GLU A 83 8.42 -11.64 -0.74
CA GLU A 83 8.77 -10.70 -1.81
C GLU A 83 8.10 -9.33 -1.62
N VAL A 84 7.01 -9.27 -0.85
CA VAL A 84 6.31 -8.02 -0.52
C VAL A 84 7.15 -7.14 0.39
N TRP A 85 7.93 -7.71 1.31
CA TRP A 85 8.59 -6.93 2.36
C TRP A 85 9.64 -5.94 1.86
N PRO A 86 10.58 -6.34 0.98
CA PRO A 86 11.56 -5.40 0.43
C PRO A 86 10.88 -4.29 -0.38
N ALA A 87 9.88 -4.64 -1.21
CA ALA A 87 9.14 -3.67 -2.01
C ALA A 87 8.38 -2.68 -1.12
N LEU A 88 7.67 -3.19 -0.11
CA LEU A 88 6.94 -2.39 0.87
C LEU A 88 7.85 -1.43 1.65
N GLN A 89 9.02 -1.89 2.07
CA GLN A 89 9.98 -1.04 2.77
C GLN A 89 10.46 0.12 1.89
N THR A 90 10.76 -0.15 0.61
CA THR A 90 11.16 0.88 -0.36
C THR A 90 10.07 1.95 -0.51
N VAL A 91 8.82 1.55 -0.80
CA VAL A 91 7.73 2.53 -0.99
C VAL A 91 7.42 3.31 0.28
N LEU A 92 7.56 2.71 1.47
CA LEU A 92 7.35 3.42 2.74
C LEU A 92 8.40 4.52 2.97
N VAL A 93 9.66 4.26 2.63
CA VAL A 93 10.74 5.25 2.71
C VAL A 93 10.49 6.37 1.69
N GLU A 94 10.26 6.02 0.44
CA GLU A 94 10.04 7.00 -0.64
C GLU A 94 8.79 7.87 -0.39
N ALA A 95 7.70 7.28 0.10
CA ALA A 95 6.49 8.02 0.46
C ALA A 95 6.69 8.94 1.67
N GLY A 96 7.43 8.48 2.69
CA GLY A 96 7.76 9.27 3.87
C GLY A 96 8.59 10.52 3.54
N ASP A 97 9.60 10.35 2.68
CA ASP A 97 10.46 11.46 2.22
C ASP A 97 9.67 12.51 1.41
N ARG A 98 8.58 12.10 0.74
CA ARG A 98 7.67 13.00 0.03
C ARG A 98 6.72 13.75 0.96
N GLY A 99 6.16 13.08 1.97
CA GLY A 99 5.20 13.68 2.90
C GLY A 99 5.77 14.78 3.81
N HIS A 100 7.10 14.92 3.87
CA HIS A 100 7.80 15.96 4.62
C HIS A 100 8.22 17.18 3.78
N ARG A 101 7.91 17.21 2.48
CA ARG A 101 8.20 18.34 1.57
C ARG A 101 6.97 19.22 1.36
#